data_AF-D5PEU0-F1
#
_entry.id   AF-D5PEU0-F1
#
_cell.length_a   1.000
_cell.length_b   1.000
_cell.length_c   1.000
_cell.angle_alpha   90.00
_cell.angle_beta   90.00
_cell.angle_gamma   90.00
#
_symmetry.space_group_name_H-M   'P 1'
#
loop_
_entity.id
_entity.type
_entity.pdbx_description
1 polymer ?
#
loop_
_entity_poly.entity_id
_entity_poly.type
_entity_poly.pdbx_seq_one_letter_code
_entity_poly.pdbx_strand_id
1 'polypeptide(L)'
;METTDPESLRLLEGSLRTTMAAASGAKLDAALTELGWLEMLGEMPGVAVPLVFRLLGETGVHAPVLNDVVARETGAAPGGAMPLPFAGGSWVTWERGDGTDGAMDESLPIRRVPQGDPLPASALAAGRRALGWWLVGTGRGMLSLARRHALDRVQFGRHISSFQAIRHRLAETLVAIEGAEATLHTAGQVGADDGLASLLAKAAAGQAALTAARHCQQVLGGIGFTAEHPLHHHVKRSLILDGLLGSARELTREAGKALVDKRSAPRLAQL
;
A
#
# COMPACT_ATOMS: atom_id res chain seq x y z
N MET A 1 -3.28 17.83 21.24
CA MET A 1 -2.97 17.26 19.92
C MET A 1 -2.66 18.44 19.04
N GLU A 2 -1.39 18.76 18.88
CA GLU A 2 -0.93 19.89 18.06
C GLU A 2 -1.42 19.63 16.64
N THR A 3 -2.40 20.42 16.20
CA THR A 3 -2.92 20.34 14.83
C THR A 3 -1.79 20.74 13.91
N THR A 4 -1.15 19.75 13.26
CA THR A 4 -0.14 20.02 12.24
C THR A 4 -0.75 20.96 11.20
N ASP A 5 -0.10 22.10 11.00
CA ASP A 5 -0.58 23.14 10.11
C ASP A 5 -0.78 22.59 8.67
N PRO A 6 -1.95 22.80 8.04
CA PRO A 6 -2.24 22.30 6.69
C PRO A 6 -1.26 22.78 5.61
N GLU A 7 -0.66 23.95 5.77
CA GLU A 7 0.38 24.42 4.85
C GLU A 7 1.67 23.61 5.00
N SER A 8 2.12 23.40 6.24
CA SER A 8 3.26 22.54 6.57
C SER A 8 3.10 21.12 6.01
N LEU A 9 1.91 20.52 6.12
CA LEU A 9 1.63 19.19 5.55
C LEU A 9 1.72 19.17 4.01
N ARG A 10 1.25 20.23 3.34
CA ARG A 10 1.34 20.35 1.88
C ARG A 10 2.79 20.51 1.42
N LEU A 11 3.59 21.28 2.14
CA LEU A 11 5.03 21.43 1.86
C LEU A 11 5.76 20.09 2.05
N LEU A 12 5.47 19.36 3.13
CA LEU A 12 6.02 18.02 3.37
C LEU A 12 5.64 17.04 2.24
N GLU A 13 4.37 16.98 1.84
CA GLU A 13 3.94 16.15 0.70
C GLU A 13 4.67 16.53 -0.59
N GLY A 14 4.84 17.82 -0.87
CA GLY A 14 5.58 18.32 -2.03
C GLY A 14 7.05 17.89 -2.03
N SER A 15 7.72 18.01 -0.89
CA SER A 15 9.10 17.55 -0.70
C SER A 15 9.23 16.04 -0.90
N LEU A 16 8.37 15.25 -0.25
CA LEU A 16 8.36 13.79 -0.40
C LEU A 16 8.11 13.37 -1.85
N ARG A 17 7.15 14.00 -2.55
CA ARG A 17 6.85 13.70 -3.95
C ARG A 17 8.04 14.03 -4.86
N THR A 18 8.74 15.13 -4.59
CA THR A 18 9.96 15.51 -5.33
C THR A 18 11.06 14.47 -5.13
N THR A 19 11.29 14.05 -3.88
CA THR A 19 12.27 13.01 -3.55
C THR A 19 11.93 11.66 -4.21
N MET A 20 10.66 11.24 -4.14
CA MET A 20 10.19 9.99 -4.76
C MET A 20 10.18 10.03 -6.29
N ALA A 21 10.14 11.22 -6.91
CA ALA A 21 10.33 11.33 -8.36
C ALA A 21 11.80 11.10 -8.78
N ALA A 22 12.76 11.28 -7.87
CA ALA A 22 14.21 11.28 -8.14
C ALA A 22 14.97 10.04 -7.62
N ALA A 23 14.33 9.20 -6.80
CA ALA A 23 14.96 8.06 -6.15
C ALA A 23 13.99 6.90 -5.89
N SER A 24 14.53 5.68 -5.87
CA SER A 24 13.88 4.45 -5.40
C SER A 24 14.95 3.59 -4.70
N GLY A 25 14.52 2.55 -3.97
CA GLY A 25 15.41 1.61 -3.31
C GLY A 25 16.24 2.22 -2.20
N ALA A 26 17.49 1.79 -2.08
CA ALA A 26 18.42 2.27 -1.06
C ALA A 26 18.65 3.79 -1.13
N LYS A 27 18.64 4.37 -2.34
CA LYS A 27 18.75 5.83 -2.53
C LYS A 27 17.57 6.58 -1.93
N LEU A 28 16.35 6.06 -2.12
CA LEU A 28 15.16 6.67 -1.52
C LEU A 28 15.14 6.49 -0.01
N ASP A 29 15.59 5.33 0.48
CA ASP A 29 15.71 5.06 1.90
C ASP A 29 16.63 6.05 2.62
N ALA A 30 17.80 6.33 2.04
CA ALA A 30 18.71 7.36 2.52
C ALA A 30 18.07 8.76 2.49
N ALA A 31 17.42 9.12 1.38
CA ALA A 31 16.78 10.43 1.25
C ALA A 31 15.60 10.62 2.23
N LEU A 32 14.81 9.56 2.51
CA LEU A 32 13.77 9.60 3.53
C LEU A 32 14.35 9.75 4.94
N THR A 33 15.51 9.14 5.19
CA THR A 33 16.24 9.31 6.45
C THR A 33 16.68 10.77 6.64
N GLU A 34 17.24 11.40 5.59
CA GLU A 34 17.60 12.82 5.60
C GLU A 34 16.41 13.76 5.79
N LEU A 35 15.22 13.36 5.29
CA LEU A 35 13.96 14.08 5.51
C LEU A 35 13.32 13.85 6.88
N GLY A 36 14.01 13.16 7.80
CA GLY A 36 13.52 12.94 9.17
C GLY A 36 12.45 11.84 9.26
N TRP A 37 12.48 10.82 8.41
CA TRP A 37 11.50 9.72 8.43
C TRP A 37 11.32 9.10 9.82
N LEU A 38 12.41 8.79 10.52
CA LEU A 38 12.35 8.16 11.83
C LEU A 38 11.77 9.09 12.91
N GLU A 39 12.04 10.39 12.82
CA GLU A 39 11.49 11.41 13.72
C GLU A 39 9.98 11.57 13.47
N MET A 40 9.56 11.70 12.21
CA MET A 40 8.14 11.77 11.84
C MET A 40 7.38 10.50 12.23
N LEU A 41 7.97 9.32 12.01
CA LEU A 41 7.40 8.06 12.47
C LEU A 41 7.30 8.03 14.00
N GLY A 42 8.33 8.57 14.68
CA GLY A 42 8.44 8.82 16.11
C GLY A 42 7.25 9.57 16.70
N GLU A 43 7.07 10.79 16.20
CA GLU A 43 6.22 11.84 16.79
C GLU A 43 4.79 11.85 16.23
N MET A 44 4.63 11.57 14.93
CA MET A 44 3.36 11.70 14.22
C MET A 44 3.09 10.51 13.27
N PRO A 45 3.09 9.25 13.76
CA PRO A 45 2.89 8.07 12.92
C PRO A 45 1.55 8.08 12.17
N GLY A 46 0.51 8.68 12.76
CA GLY A 46 -0.82 8.82 12.15
C GLY A 46 -0.86 9.76 10.94
N VAL A 47 0.18 10.57 10.73
CA VAL A 47 0.36 11.44 9.56
C VAL A 47 1.41 10.85 8.62
N ALA A 48 2.57 10.47 9.17
CA ALA A 48 3.72 10.02 8.41
C ALA A 48 3.44 8.72 7.63
N VAL A 49 2.82 7.73 8.26
CA VAL A 49 2.56 6.42 7.63
C VAL A 49 1.57 6.55 6.47
N PRO A 50 0.37 7.16 6.63
CA PRO A 50 -0.53 7.37 5.50
C PRO A 50 0.12 8.12 4.35
N LEU A 51 0.85 9.20 4.64
CA LEU A 51 1.45 10.05 3.63
C LEU A 51 2.55 9.33 2.83
N VAL A 52 3.56 8.80 3.51
CA VAL A 52 4.71 8.15 2.85
C VAL A 52 4.26 6.92 2.07
N PHE A 53 3.47 6.02 2.68
CA PHE A 53 3.09 4.77 2.01
C PHE A 53 2.12 5.01 0.85
N ARG A 54 1.17 5.97 0.96
CA ARG A 54 0.34 6.37 -0.19
C ARG A 54 1.20 6.88 -1.34
N LEU A 55 2.16 7.76 -1.07
CA LEU A 55 3.04 8.32 -2.11
C LEU A 55 3.94 7.27 -2.76
N LEU A 56 4.48 6.32 -1.98
CA LEU A 56 5.23 5.16 -2.52
C LEU A 56 4.37 4.38 -3.54
N GLY A 57 3.09 4.17 -3.22
CA GLY A 57 2.15 3.51 -4.13
C GLY A 57 1.84 4.32 -5.38
N GLU A 58 1.55 5.62 -5.22
CA GLU A 58 1.20 6.51 -6.34
C GLU A 58 2.33 6.68 -7.35
N THR A 59 3.56 6.82 -6.85
CA THR A 59 4.76 7.06 -7.66
C THR A 59 5.36 5.76 -8.20
N GLY A 60 5.04 4.61 -7.59
CA GLY A 60 5.57 3.32 -8.00
C GLY A 60 7.04 3.10 -7.61
N VAL A 61 7.58 3.89 -6.68
CA VAL A 61 8.91 3.68 -6.09
C VAL A 61 8.80 2.82 -4.82
N HIS A 62 9.94 2.40 -4.28
CA HIS A 62 9.98 1.61 -3.06
C HIS A 62 11.10 2.03 -2.12
N ALA A 63 10.91 1.79 -0.84
CA ALA A 63 11.91 1.86 0.22
C ALA A 63 11.52 0.86 1.33
N PRO A 64 12.48 0.25 2.04
CA PRO A 64 12.25 -0.75 3.10
C PRO A 64 11.70 -0.17 4.41
N VAL A 65 11.01 0.98 4.35
CA VAL A 65 10.48 1.72 5.52
C VAL A 65 9.36 0.99 6.26
N LEU A 66 8.80 -0.10 5.69
CA LEU A 66 7.92 -1.01 6.42
C LEU A 66 8.61 -1.65 7.63
N ASN A 67 9.91 -1.92 7.52
CA ASN A 67 10.69 -2.50 8.60
C ASN A 67 10.69 -1.56 9.82
N ASP A 68 10.78 -0.24 9.62
CA ASP A 68 10.76 0.72 10.73
C ASP A 68 9.40 0.79 11.42
N VAL A 69 8.31 0.70 10.64
CA VAL A 69 6.95 0.63 11.19
C VAL A 69 6.78 -0.59 12.08
N VAL A 70 7.28 -1.75 11.66
CA VAL A 70 7.22 -2.99 12.45
C VAL A 70 8.18 -2.93 13.64
N ALA A 71 9.42 -2.47 13.43
CA ALA A 71 10.45 -2.39 14.46
C ALA A 71 10.04 -1.50 15.63
N ARG A 72 9.37 -0.37 15.36
CA ARG A 72 8.81 0.53 16.37
C ARG A 72 7.89 -0.21 17.34
N GLU A 73 7.01 -1.06 16.82
CA GLU A 73 6.02 -1.79 17.62
C GLU A 73 6.61 -3.00 18.35
N THR A 74 7.75 -3.52 17.89
CA THR A 74 8.47 -4.61 18.55
C THR A 74 9.56 -4.13 19.51
N GLY A 75 9.83 -2.81 19.57
CA GLY A 75 10.97 -2.25 20.32
C GLY A 75 12.34 -2.59 19.71
N ALA A 76 12.38 -3.01 18.45
CA ALA A 76 13.64 -3.30 17.76
C ALA A 76 14.29 -1.99 17.28
N ALA A 77 15.61 -2.01 17.07
CA ALA A 77 16.32 -0.86 16.56
C ALA A 77 15.82 -0.51 15.13
N PRO A 78 15.57 0.79 14.84
CA PRO A 78 15.23 1.22 13.48
C PRO A 78 16.41 0.95 12.53
N GLY A 79 16.14 0.92 11.22
CA GLY A 79 17.19 0.66 10.23
C GLY A 79 17.50 -0.83 10.02
N GLY A 80 16.95 -1.74 10.83
CA GLY A 80 17.11 -3.18 10.64
C GLY A 80 16.28 -3.78 9.49
N ALA A 81 16.60 -5.01 9.12
CA ALA A 81 15.73 -5.91 8.36
C ALA A 81 15.26 -7.03 9.27
N MET A 82 14.03 -7.50 9.08
CA MET A 82 13.46 -8.57 9.87
C MET A 82 12.59 -9.50 9.01
N PRO A 83 12.51 -10.79 9.37
CA PRO A 83 11.52 -11.67 8.77
C PRO A 83 10.09 -11.17 9.02
N LEU A 84 9.30 -11.08 7.96
CA LEU A 84 7.89 -10.70 7.96
C LEU A 84 7.05 -11.87 7.46
N PRO A 85 5.89 -12.15 8.09
CA PRO A 85 4.94 -13.12 7.56
C PRO A 85 4.50 -12.78 6.14
N PHE A 86 4.42 -13.80 5.29
CA PHE A 86 3.93 -13.71 3.93
C PHE A 86 2.85 -14.76 3.68
N ALA A 87 1.94 -14.45 2.76
CA ALA A 87 0.84 -15.34 2.38
C ALA A 87 1.30 -16.77 2.07
N GLY A 88 0.43 -17.73 2.35
CA GLY A 88 0.74 -19.16 2.23
C GLY A 88 1.61 -19.71 3.36
N GLY A 89 1.68 -19.02 4.50
CA GLY A 89 2.45 -19.47 5.67
C GLY A 89 3.97 -19.40 5.47
N SER A 90 4.43 -18.57 4.55
CA SER A 90 5.85 -18.36 4.27
C SER A 90 6.37 -17.10 4.95
N TRP A 91 7.68 -16.89 4.88
CA TRP A 91 8.34 -15.72 5.46
C TRP A 91 9.19 -15.03 4.40
N VAL A 92 9.27 -13.71 4.51
CA VAL A 92 10.11 -12.89 3.64
C VAL A 92 10.91 -11.89 4.44
N THR A 93 12.05 -11.45 3.92
CA THR A 93 12.81 -10.33 4.45
C THR A 93 12.92 -9.24 3.39
N TRP A 94 13.00 -7.99 3.85
CA TRP A 94 13.30 -6.85 3.01
C TRP A 94 14.56 -6.17 3.51
N GLU A 95 15.67 -6.40 2.82
CA GLU A 95 16.96 -5.81 3.19
C GLU A 95 17.06 -4.35 2.76
N ARG A 96 17.87 -3.57 3.47
CA ARG A 96 18.24 -2.19 3.09
C ARG A 96 19.34 -2.19 2.05
N GLY A 97 19.00 -2.67 0.87
CA GLY A 97 19.88 -2.73 -0.28
C GLY A 97 19.10 -3.05 -1.55
N ASP A 98 19.74 -2.79 -2.69
CA ASP A 98 19.13 -3.01 -4.01
C ASP A 98 19.50 -4.37 -4.62
N GLY A 99 20.06 -5.28 -3.81
CA GLY A 99 20.40 -6.64 -4.25
C GLY A 99 19.14 -7.41 -4.66
N THR A 100 19.06 -7.82 -5.93
CA THR A 100 17.93 -8.56 -6.51
C THR A 100 18.13 -10.07 -6.50
N ASP A 101 19.31 -10.57 -6.11
CA ASP A 101 19.60 -12.00 -6.05
C ASP A 101 18.64 -12.71 -5.07
N GLY A 102 17.81 -13.61 -5.63
CA GLY A 102 16.79 -14.34 -4.89
C GLY A 102 15.54 -13.51 -4.53
N ALA A 103 15.39 -12.31 -5.08
CA ALA A 103 14.19 -11.48 -4.91
C ALA A 103 12.98 -12.07 -5.65
N MET A 104 11.80 -11.87 -5.06
CA MET A 104 10.54 -12.25 -5.69
C MET A 104 10.23 -11.43 -6.95
N ASP A 105 10.73 -10.20 -7.02
CA ASP A 105 10.67 -9.31 -8.17
C ASP A 105 11.84 -8.32 -8.13
N GLU A 106 12.42 -8.02 -9.30
CA GLU A 106 13.58 -7.12 -9.40
C GLU A 106 13.25 -5.67 -8.99
N SER A 107 11.98 -5.25 -9.08
CA SER A 107 11.53 -3.90 -8.71
C SER A 107 11.03 -3.78 -7.27
N LEU A 108 11.15 -4.86 -6.49
CA LEU A 108 10.84 -4.90 -5.08
C LEU A 108 11.69 -6.00 -4.42
N PRO A 109 12.90 -5.69 -3.91
CA PRO A 109 13.92 -6.67 -3.50
C PRO A 109 13.58 -7.38 -2.17
N ILE A 110 12.43 -8.02 -2.13
CA ILE A 110 11.91 -8.84 -1.03
C ILE A 110 12.26 -10.29 -1.34
N ARG A 111 12.85 -10.99 -0.37
CA ARG A 111 13.37 -12.34 -0.54
C ARG A 111 12.68 -13.29 0.42
N ARG A 112 12.44 -14.53 0.00
CA ARG A 112 11.94 -15.57 0.90
C ARG A 112 13.02 -15.95 1.90
N VAL A 113 12.61 -16.16 3.14
CA VAL A 113 13.46 -16.71 4.20
C VAL A 113 12.79 -17.96 4.78
N PRO A 114 13.56 -18.91 5.33
CA PRO A 114 12.99 -20.18 5.82
C PRO A 114 11.97 -19.99 6.94
N GLN A 115 12.23 -19.05 7.85
CA GLN A 115 11.42 -18.82 9.04
C GLN A 115 11.66 -17.42 9.62
N GLY A 116 10.72 -16.96 10.46
CA GLY A 116 10.84 -15.78 11.30
C GLY A 116 10.10 -15.97 12.63
N ASP A 117 10.25 -14.99 13.52
CA ASP A 117 9.54 -14.96 14.80
C ASP A 117 8.13 -14.36 14.64
N PRO A 118 7.11 -14.88 15.34
CA PRO A 118 5.79 -14.29 15.35
C PRO A 118 5.83 -12.83 15.79
N LEU A 119 5.20 -11.95 15.00
CA LEU A 119 5.07 -10.54 15.34
C LEU A 119 3.95 -10.31 16.35
N PRO A 120 4.10 -9.35 17.29
CA PRO A 120 3.02 -8.97 18.19
C PRO A 120 1.85 -8.36 17.40
N ALA A 121 0.65 -8.43 17.98
CA ALA A 121 -0.58 -7.94 17.33
C ALA A 121 -0.50 -6.44 16.95
N SER A 122 0.16 -5.62 17.78
CA SER A 122 0.40 -4.20 17.50
C SER A 122 1.25 -3.99 16.24
N ALA A 123 2.34 -4.74 16.09
CA ALA A 123 3.22 -4.69 14.92
C ALA A 123 2.50 -5.18 13.65
N LEU A 124 1.73 -6.26 13.75
CA LEU A 124 0.88 -6.72 12.64
C LEU A 124 -0.13 -5.65 12.24
N ALA A 125 -0.80 -5.03 13.20
CA ALA A 125 -1.78 -3.98 12.93
C ALA A 125 -1.14 -2.76 12.26
N ALA A 126 -0.01 -2.26 12.78
CA ALA A 126 0.70 -1.12 12.22
C ALA A 126 1.22 -1.40 10.80
N GLY A 127 1.87 -2.55 10.60
CA GLY A 127 2.37 -2.97 9.27
C GLY A 127 1.23 -3.18 8.27
N ARG A 128 0.11 -3.76 8.68
CA ARG A 128 -1.10 -3.93 7.84
C ARG A 128 -1.68 -2.58 7.41
N ARG A 129 -1.75 -1.58 8.31
CA ARG A 129 -2.18 -0.22 7.93
C ARG A 129 -1.21 0.42 6.94
N ALA A 130 0.10 0.35 7.17
CA ALA A 130 1.11 0.89 6.27
C ALA A 130 1.03 0.27 4.87
N LEU A 131 0.96 -1.06 4.78
CA LEU A 131 0.76 -1.76 3.50
C LEU A 131 -0.59 -1.43 2.84
N GLY A 132 -1.63 -1.20 3.64
CA GLY A 132 -2.93 -0.78 3.13
C GLY A 132 -2.86 0.57 2.40
N TRP A 133 -2.18 1.55 3.01
CA TRP A 133 -1.92 2.85 2.38
C TRP A 133 -1.10 2.71 1.09
N TRP A 134 -0.12 1.80 1.08
CA TRP A 134 0.65 1.50 -0.12
C TRP A 134 -0.21 0.91 -1.24
N LEU A 135 -1.06 -0.07 -0.92
CA LEU A 135 -1.96 -0.70 -1.88
C LEU A 135 -2.98 0.31 -2.45
N VAL A 136 -3.54 1.18 -1.60
CA VAL A 136 -4.41 2.29 -2.04
C VAL A 136 -3.67 3.22 -3.00
N GLY A 137 -2.46 3.68 -2.63
CA GLY A 137 -1.62 4.50 -3.51
C GLY A 137 -1.30 3.79 -4.83
N THR A 138 -1.01 2.50 -4.80
CA THR A 138 -0.75 1.68 -5.99
C THR A 138 -1.98 1.63 -6.91
N GLY A 139 -3.17 1.48 -6.32
CA GLY A 139 -4.45 1.60 -7.03
C GLY A 139 -4.63 2.97 -7.69
N ARG A 140 -4.30 4.07 -6.98
CA ARG A 140 -4.35 5.44 -7.51
C ARG A 140 -3.37 5.65 -8.67
N GLY A 141 -2.16 5.09 -8.59
CA GLY A 141 -1.17 5.09 -9.68
C GLY A 141 -1.71 4.41 -10.95
N MET A 142 -2.27 3.21 -10.81
CA MET A 142 -2.91 2.49 -11.93
C MET A 142 -4.09 3.27 -12.52
N LEU A 143 -4.95 3.84 -11.67
CA LEU A 143 -6.09 4.67 -12.11
C LEU A 143 -5.62 5.91 -12.88
N SER A 144 -4.55 6.58 -12.42
CA SER A 144 -3.97 7.74 -13.09
C SER A 144 -3.45 7.39 -14.49
N LEU A 145 -2.75 6.25 -14.63
CA LEU A 145 -2.28 5.73 -15.92
C LEU A 145 -3.44 5.45 -16.88
N ALA A 146 -4.44 4.70 -16.42
CA ALA A 146 -5.61 4.35 -17.24
C ALA A 146 -6.45 5.57 -17.62
N ARG A 147 -6.63 6.52 -16.69
CA ARG A 147 -7.34 7.77 -16.96
C ARG A 147 -6.64 8.59 -18.03
N ARG A 148 -5.31 8.75 -17.94
CA ARG A 148 -4.53 9.47 -18.97
C ARG A 148 -4.70 8.80 -20.33
N HIS A 149 -4.50 7.48 -20.40
CA HIS A 149 -4.74 6.75 -21.63
C HIS A 149 -6.16 6.94 -22.18
N ALA A 150 -7.17 6.93 -21.32
CA ALA A 150 -8.56 7.13 -21.74
C ALA A 150 -8.84 8.52 -22.29
N LEU A 151 -8.17 9.54 -21.75
CA LEU A 151 -8.26 10.92 -22.21
C LEU A 151 -7.49 11.14 -23.51
N ASP A 152 -6.37 10.45 -23.73
CA ASP A 152 -5.52 10.69 -24.90
C ASP A 152 -5.91 9.83 -26.11
N ARG A 153 -6.36 8.58 -25.87
CA ARG A 153 -6.64 7.61 -26.93
C ARG A 153 -7.94 7.94 -27.66
N VAL A 154 -7.86 8.11 -28.99
CA VAL A 154 -9.01 8.27 -29.89
C VAL A 154 -9.32 6.96 -30.62
N GLN A 155 -10.58 6.51 -30.55
CA GLN A 155 -11.13 5.38 -31.30
C GLN A 155 -12.58 5.66 -31.68
N PHE A 156 -13.02 5.14 -32.82
CA PHE A 156 -14.37 5.40 -33.36
C PHE A 156 -14.70 6.90 -33.43
N GLY A 157 -13.74 7.71 -33.85
CA GLY A 157 -13.89 9.15 -34.05
C GLY A 157 -13.94 10.02 -32.79
N ARG A 158 -13.68 9.48 -31.59
CA ARG A 158 -13.69 10.24 -30.32
C ARG A 158 -12.75 9.67 -29.26
N HIS A 159 -12.44 10.43 -28.22
CA HIS A 159 -11.67 9.94 -27.08
C HIS A 159 -12.38 8.77 -26.38
N ILE A 160 -11.65 7.76 -25.93
CA ILE A 160 -12.27 6.58 -25.32
C ILE A 160 -12.92 6.89 -23.96
N SER A 161 -12.51 7.97 -23.30
CA SER A 161 -13.17 8.55 -22.11
C SER A 161 -14.66 8.90 -22.34
N SER A 162 -15.09 9.08 -23.59
CA SER A 162 -16.49 9.36 -23.94
C SER A 162 -17.40 8.11 -23.91
N PHE A 163 -16.85 6.90 -23.85
CA PHE A 163 -17.66 5.68 -23.76
C PHE A 163 -18.06 5.38 -22.31
N GLN A 164 -19.35 5.11 -22.09
CA GLN A 164 -19.92 4.78 -20.77
C GLN A 164 -19.18 3.62 -20.10
N ALA A 165 -18.87 2.55 -20.86
CA ALA A 165 -18.18 1.37 -20.33
C ALA A 165 -16.79 1.68 -19.76
N ILE A 166 -16.08 2.66 -20.33
CA ILE A 166 -14.78 3.13 -19.80
C ILE A 166 -14.99 3.97 -18.55
N ARG A 167 -15.94 4.92 -18.58
CA ARG A 167 -16.23 5.77 -17.42
C ARG A 167 -16.70 4.98 -16.19
N HIS A 168 -17.63 4.05 -16.36
CA HIS A 168 -18.13 3.23 -15.25
C HIS A 168 -16.99 2.41 -14.63
N ARG A 169 -16.15 1.79 -15.47
CA ARG A 169 -15.01 1.00 -14.99
C ARG A 169 -14.01 1.84 -14.18
N LEU A 170 -13.69 3.06 -14.64
CA LEU A 170 -12.81 3.98 -13.90
C LEU A 170 -13.48 4.52 -12.63
N ALA A 171 -14.78 4.79 -12.66
CA ALA A 171 -15.55 5.23 -11.50
C ALA A 171 -15.65 4.15 -10.42
N GLU A 172 -15.95 2.91 -10.78
CA GLU A 172 -15.96 1.75 -9.87
C GLU A 172 -14.58 1.52 -9.26
N THR A 173 -13.52 1.72 -10.04
CA THR A 173 -12.13 1.65 -9.54
C THR A 173 -11.89 2.71 -8.47
N LEU A 174 -12.30 3.95 -8.73
CA LEU A 174 -12.18 5.04 -7.77
C LEU A 174 -12.98 4.73 -6.49
N VAL A 175 -14.23 4.29 -6.61
CA VAL A 175 -15.08 3.92 -5.46
C VAL A 175 -14.42 2.84 -4.61
N ALA A 176 -13.82 1.81 -5.22
CA ALA A 176 -13.11 0.76 -4.48
C ALA A 176 -11.91 1.32 -3.71
N ILE A 177 -11.14 2.23 -4.32
CA ILE A 177 -9.98 2.88 -3.70
C ILE A 177 -10.42 3.78 -2.53
N GLU A 178 -11.39 4.67 -2.74
CA GLU A 178 -11.90 5.58 -1.70
C GLU A 178 -12.52 4.80 -0.55
N GLY A 179 -13.25 3.72 -0.84
CA GLY A 179 -13.81 2.83 0.18
C GLY A 179 -12.73 2.17 1.04
N ALA A 180 -11.65 1.65 0.41
CA ALA A 180 -10.53 1.10 1.15
C ALA A 180 -9.79 2.17 1.99
N GLU A 181 -9.59 3.37 1.44
CA GLU A 181 -8.98 4.49 2.16
C GLU A 181 -9.78 4.89 3.41
N ALA A 182 -11.11 4.95 3.30
CA ALA A 182 -11.99 5.21 4.44
C ALA A 182 -11.83 4.16 5.55
N THR A 183 -11.68 2.87 5.20
CA THR A 183 -11.42 1.83 6.20
C THR A 183 -10.06 1.98 6.88
N LEU A 184 -9.04 2.49 6.19
CA LEU A 184 -7.72 2.74 6.76
C LEU A 184 -7.72 3.91 7.74
N HIS A 185 -8.44 4.99 7.40
CA HIS A 185 -8.67 6.09 8.35
C HIS A 185 -9.38 5.60 9.61
N THR A 186 -10.44 4.82 9.44
CA THR A 186 -11.19 4.23 10.56
C THR A 186 -10.28 3.34 11.41
N ALA A 187 -9.49 2.46 10.78
CA ALA A 187 -8.55 1.58 11.49
C ALA A 187 -7.45 2.33 12.26
N GLY A 188 -7.10 3.56 11.84
CA GLY A 188 -6.19 4.43 12.57
C GLY A 188 -6.82 5.10 13.80
N GLN A 189 -8.15 5.26 13.83
CA GLN A 189 -8.90 5.94 14.90
C GLN A 189 -9.38 4.99 16.00
N VAL A 190 -9.68 3.74 15.66
CA VAL A 190 -10.26 2.74 16.59
C VAL A 190 -9.27 2.27 17.68
N GLY A 191 -8.01 2.72 17.63
CA GLY A 191 -6.98 2.36 18.61
C GLY A 191 -6.46 0.92 18.45
N ALA A 192 -5.58 0.50 19.34
CA ALA A 192 -4.98 -0.84 19.36
C ALA A 192 -5.92 -1.88 19.99
N ASP A 193 -7.09 -2.11 19.39
CA ASP A 193 -7.91 -3.31 19.66
C ASP A 193 -7.14 -4.58 19.22
N ASP A 194 -7.80 -5.73 19.23
CA ASP A 194 -7.36 -7.05 18.73
C ASP A 194 -6.82 -7.09 17.28
N GLY A 195 -6.73 -5.96 16.60
CA GLY A 195 -6.20 -5.82 15.24
C GLY A 195 -7.23 -6.02 14.13
N LEU A 196 -8.49 -6.32 14.44
CA LEU A 196 -9.52 -6.64 13.43
C LEU A 196 -9.75 -5.48 12.44
N ALA A 197 -9.80 -4.24 12.92
CA ALA A 197 -9.98 -3.07 12.04
C ALA A 197 -8.82 -2.91 11.04
N SER A 198 -7.57 -3.07 11.51
CA SER A 198 -6.37 -2.97 10.64
C SER A 198 -6.28 -4.13 9.65
N LEU A 199 -6.70 -5.33 10.09
CA LEU A 199 -6.81 -6.51 9.24
C LEU A 199 -7.86 -6.31 8.13
N LEU A 200 -9.06 -5.85 8.47
CA LEU A 200 -10.13 -5.58 7.50
C LEU A 200 -9.73 -4.47 6.52
N ALA A 201 -9.09 -3.40 7.01
CA ALA A 201 -8.63 -2.30 6.17
C ALA A 201 -7.54 -2.76 5.17
N LYS A 202 -6.59 -3.59 5.60
CA LYS A 202 -5.60 -4.19 4.68
C LYS A 202 -6.26 -5.11 3.66
N ALA A 203 -7.24 -5.91 4.06
CA ALA A 203 -7.98 -6.75 3.14
C ALA A 203 -8.76 -5.92 2.09
N ALA A 204 -9.43 -4.86 2.51
CA ALA A 204 -10.13 -3.94 1.62
C ALA A 204 -9.18 -3.27 0.62
N ALA A 205 -8.01 -2.79 1.10
CA ALA A 205 -6.98 -2.19 0.25
C ALA A 205 -6.42 -3.17 -0.80
N GLY A 206 -6.18 -4.44 -0.42
CA GLY A 206 -5.78 -5.49 -1.36
C GLY A 206 -6.84 -5.76 -2.43
N GLN A 207 -8.12 -5.85 -2.05
CA GLN A 207 -9.22 -6.00 -3.01
C GLN A 207 -9.38 -4.79 -3.94
N ALA A 208 -9.19 -3.57 -3.42
CA ALA A 208 -9.22 -2.35 -4.21
C ALA A 208 -8.08 -2.30 -5.23
N ALA A 209 -6.85 -2.66 -4.82
CA ALA A 209 -5.70 -2.76 -5.72
C ALA A 209 -5.92 -3.81 -6.83
N LEU A 210 -6.47 -4.98 -6.49
CA LEU A 210 -6.82 -6.01 -7.49
C LEU A 210 -7.91 -5.55 -8.47
N THR A 211 -8.92 -4.82 -7.98
CA THR A 211 -9.95 -4.20 -8.82
C THR A 211 -9.31 -3.19 -9.78
N ALA A 212 -8.47 -2.30 -9.25
CA ALA A 212 -7.74 -1.32 -10.05
C ALA A 212 -6.85 -2.00 -11.11
N ALA A 213 -6.11 -3.05 -10.77
CA ALA A 213 -5.30 -3.82 -11.71
C ALA A 213 -6.14 -4.34 -12.89
N ARG A 214 -7.25 -5.05 -12.61
CA ARG A 214 -8.15 -5.60 -13.65
C ARG A 214 -8.78 -4.51 -14.51
N HIS A 215 -9.29 -3.46 -13.87
CA HIS A 215 -10.02 -2.40 -14.55
C HIS A 215 -9.09 -1.54 -15.42
N CYS A 216 -7.96 -1.14 -14.87
CA CYS A 216 -6.97 -0.30 -15.56
C CYS A 216 -6.30 -1.07 -16.71
N GLN A 217 -5.98 -2.35 -16.53
CA GLN A 217 -5.51 -3.22 -17.62
C GLN A 217 -6.48 -3.21 -18.80
N GLN A 218 -7.78 -3.38 -18.54
CA GLN A 218 -8.77 -3.40 -19.61
C GLN A 218 -8.89 -2.05 -20.33
N VAL A 219 -8.80 -0.93 -19.61
CA VAL A 219 -8.85 0.41 -20.21
C VAL A 219 -7.61 0.69 -21.07
N LEU A 220 -6.44 0.24 -20.62
CA LEU A 220 -5.19 0.35 -21.36
C LEU A 220 -5.12 -0.63 -22.54
N GLY A 221 -5.84 -1.76 -22.48
CA GLY A 221 -5.86 -2.74 -23.55
C GLY A 221 -4.47 -3.29 -23.86
N GLY A 222 -4.13 -3.37 -25.15
CA GLY A 222 -2.86 -3.96 -25.61
C GLY A 222 -1.62 -3.24 -25.07
N ILE A 223 -1.62 -1.90 -24.96
CA ILE A 223 -0.43 -1.17 -24.46
C ILE A 223 -0.15 -1.50 -22.98
N GLY A 224 -1.18 -1.84 -22.20
CA GLY A 224 -1.01 -2.25 -20.80
C GLY A 224 -0.28 -3.59 -20.64
N PHE A 225 -0.16 -4.40 -21.69
CA PHE A 225 0.57 -5.67 -21.68
C PHE A 225 2.04 -5.54 -22.07
N THR A 226 2.47 -4.38 -22.56
CA THR A 226 3.85 -4.21 -23.05
C THR A 226 4.80 -3.86 -21.92
N ALA A 227 6.07 -4.20 -22.08
CA ALA A 227 7.10 -3.95 -21.08
C ALA A 227 7.41 -2.44 -20.92
N GLU A 228 7.14 -1.64 -21.95
CA GLU A 228 7.37 -0.19 -21.96
C GLU A 228 6.34 0.58 -21.14
N HIS A 229 5.15 0.00 -20.94
CA HIS A 229 4.08 0.67 -20.18
C HIS A 229 4.19 0.37 -18.68
N PRO A 230 4.21 1.37 -17.78
CA PRO A 230 4.54 1.16 -16.38
C PRO A 230 3.46 0.45 -15.55
N LEU A 231 2.27 0.17 -16.13
CA LEU A 231 1.17 -0.51 -15.44
C LEU A 231 1.63 -1.82 -14.79
N HIS A 232 2.41 -2.63 -15.51
CA HIS A 232 2.79 -3.96 -15.05
C HIS A 232 3.64 -3.90 -13.76
N HIS A 233 4.42 -2.83 -13.54
CA HIS A 233 5.14 -2.63 -12.28
C HIS A 233 4.19 -2.46 -11.10
N HIS A 234 3.13 -1.64 -11.24
CA HIS A 234 2.12 -1.49 -10.18
C HIS A 234 1.35 -2.78 -9.95
N VAL A 235 1.01 -3.53 -11.01
CA VAL A 235 0.32 -4.83 -10.88
C VAL A 235 1.18 -5.82 -10.11
N LYS A 236 2.42 -6.08 -10.54
CA LYS A 236 3.34 -7.00 -9.84
C LYS A 236 3.54 -6.59 -8.38
N ARG A 237 3.77 -5.29 -8.14
CA ARG A 237 3.94 -4.76 -6.79
C ARG A 237 2.72 -4.98 -5.91
N SER A 238 1.51 -4.73 -6.43
CA SER A 238 0.27 -4.95 -5.66
C SER A 238 0.10 -6.41 -5.22
N LEU A 239 0.52 -7.38 -6.05
CA LEU A 239 0.45 -8.81 -5.70
C LEU A 239 1.41 -9.16 -4.55
N ILE A 240 2.63 -8.60 -4.56
CA ILE A 240 3.60 -8.83 -3.49
C ILE A 240 3.17 -8.14 -2.20
N LEU A 241 2.75 -6.87 -2.29
CA LEU A 241 2.26 -6.11 -1.14
C LEU A 241 0.97 -6.70 -0.54
N ASP A 242 0.11 -7.31 -1.36
CA ASP A 242 -1.05 -8.03 -0.85
C ASP A 242 -0.61 -9.20 0.03
N GLY A 243 0.38 -9.98 -0.40
CA GLY A 243 0.88 -11.14 0.34
C GLY A 243 1.58 -10.83 1.66
N LEU A 244 2.20 -9.66 1.80
CA LEU A 244 2.86 -9.25 3.05
C LEU A 244 1.85 -9.08 4.20
N LEU A 245 2.16 -9.67 5.36
CA LEU A 245 1.35 -9.65 6.58
C LEU A 245 -0.08 -10.20 6.40
N GLY A 246 -0.23 -11.10 5.42
CA GLY A 246 -1.47 -11.78 5.05
C GLY A 246 -2.16 -11.16 3.84
N SER A 247 -2.54 -12.02 2.88
CA SER A 247 -3.28 -11.63 1.68
C SER A 247 -4.71 -11.21 2.00
N ALA A 248 -5.32 -10.38 1.14
CA ALA A 248 -6.72 -9.99 1.32
C ALA A 248 -7.65 -11.21 1.50
N ARG A 249 -7.38 -12.32 0.81
CA ARG A 249 -8.15 -13.57 0.96
C ARG A 249 -7.97 -14.22 2.33
N GLU A 250 -6.74 -14.32 2.82
CA GLU A 250 -6.44 -14.91 4.14
C GLU A 250 -7.02 -14.04 5.26
N LEU A 251 -6.82 -12.72 5.17
CA LEU A 251 -7.32 -11.76 6.15
C LEU A 251 -8.86 -11.77 6.19
N THR A 252 -9.56 -11.79 5.05
CA THR A 252 -11.04 -11.91 5.06
C THR A 252 -11.50 -13.20 5.74
N ARG A 253 -10.80 -14.33 5.52
CA ARG A 253 -11.11 -15.60 6.21
C ARG A 253 -10.85 -15.50 7.71
N GLU A 254 -9.73 -14.91 8.12
CA GLU A 254 -9.35 -14.70 9.52
C GLU A 254 -10.38 -13.81 10.24
N ALA A 255 -10.80 -12.70 9.62
CA ALA A 255 -11.89 -11.86 10.13
C ALA A 255 -13.18 -12.68 10.31
N GLY A 256 -13.59 -13.45 9.30
CA GLY A 256 -14.78 -14.30 9.40
C GLY A 256 -14.72 -15.27 10.57
N LYS A 257 -13.57 -15.93 10.78
CA LYS A 257 -13.34 -16.80 11.94
C LYS A 257 -13.46 -16.02 13.25
N ALA A 258 -12.79 -14.88 13.37
CA ALA A 258 -12.81 -14.06 14.58
C ALA A 258 -14.24 -13.60 14.94
N LEU A 259 -15.05 -13.21 13.95
CA LEU A 259 -16.45 -12.80 14.16
C LEU A 259 -17.34 -13.97 14.61
N VAL A 260 -17.13 -15.16 14.04
CA VAL A 260 -17.85 -16.38 14.45
C VAL A 260 -17.47 -16.76 15.88
N ASP A 261 -16.17 -16.75 16.20
CA ASP A 261 -15.66 -17.11 17.53
C ASP A 261 -16.19 -16.13 18.61
N LYS A 262 -16.23 -14.82 18.30
CA LYS A 262 -16.79 -13.78 19.17
C LYS A 262 -18.32 -13.75 19.24
N ARG A 263 -19.02 -14.46 18.33
CA ARG A 263 -20.49 -14.43 18.16
C ARG A 263 -21.07 -13.00 18.09
N SER A 264 -20.29 -12.05 17.60
CA SER A 264 -20.67 -10.64 17.54
C SER A 264 -19.98 -9.97 16.35
N ALA A 265 -20.72 -9.11 15.66
CA ALA A 265 -20.20 -8.26 14.60
C ALA A 265 -20.08 -6.82 15.14
N PRO A 266 -18.87 -6.25 15.23
CA PRO A 266 -18.71 -4.88 15.68
C PRO A 266 -19.35 -3.92 14.66
N ARG A 267 -19.98 -2.86 15.15
CA ARG A 267 -20.43 -1.76 14.28
C ARG A 267 -19.19 -0.96 13.87
N LEU A 268 -18.79 -1.08 12.60
CA LEU A 268 -17.58 -0.46 12.06
C LEU A 268 -17.64 1.08 12.04
N ALA A 269 -18.83 1.66 12.02
CA ALA A 269 -19.08 3.08 12.22
C ALA A 269 -20.45 3.26 12.89
N GLN A 270 -20.57 4.21 13.82
CA GLN A 270 -21.85 4.81 14.15
C GLN A 270 -22.10 5.88 13.08
N LEU A 271 -22.92 5.55 12.08
CA LEU A 271 -23.42 6.51 11.09
C LEU A 271 -24.44 7.45 11.74
#